data_AF-A0A2T6E0Y9-F1
#
_entry.id   AF-A0A2T6E0Y9-F1
#
_cell.length_a   1.000
_cell.length_b   1.000
_cell.length_c   1.000
_cell.angle_alpha   90.00
_cell.angle_beta   90.00
_cell.angle_gamma   90.00
#
_symmetry.space_group_name_H-M   'P 1'
#
loop_
_entity.id
_entity.type
_entity.pdbx_description
1 polymer ?
#
loop_
_entity_poly.entity_id
_entity_poly.type
_entity_poly.pdbx_seq_one_letter_code
_entity_poly.pdbx_strand_id
1 'polypeptide(L)'
;MNAFRPSPLFILAGLTVAGALPCSALTVDQALAQYDSLLGNYNAIVFGNAALKSGYGDTEGGLVVGGNLYVEGGALNTHANTPGLALYVGGQLINNGTELMLNSGYASLPNTSGTWDPATGHLTKGGKVVLSTINSSDPHKFIDPRSPALNPGFDMAAIKSEFSSLSATFDGLANNGSVSVIGQTLTFQASNPTTHGAIVFDFDASKLSGSTYKGTYFSGISINIANGDNYIINVLNANGKTLFGTGVNYNPGTNSDQLLWNFVGGGNVTLSNGGGFFGSVLAPKMSVSNGNNTYIQGQLVADQFSLAGAELHFTGFEEPYPTPEPSTYGLIGAGALFGLASWRRWSKRRSTARQA
;
A
#
# COMPACT_ATOMS: atom_id res chain seq x y z
N MET A 1 55.26 37.43 21.62
CA MET A 1 55.65 36.07 22.06
C MET A 1 54.47 35.49 22.82
N ASN A 2 53.60 34.73 22.14
CA ASN A 2 52.45 34.08 22.76
C ASN A 2 52.70 32.57 22.78
N ALA A 3 52.70 32.00 23.98
CA ALA A 3 52.99 30.60 24.25
C ALA A 3 51.75 29.74 23.92
N PHE A 4 51.92 28.82 22.97
CA PHE A 4 50.99 27.74 22.68
C PHE A 4 51.09 26.68 23.80
N ARG A 5 49.97 26.35 24.45
CA ARG A 5 49.84 25.17 25.32
C ARG A 5 49.03 24.10 24.57
N PRO A 6 49.50 22.84 24.50
CA PRO A 6 48.71 21.75 23.93
C PRO A 6 47.71 21.21 24.95
N SER A 7 46.48 20.95 24.50
CA SER A 7 45.43 20.24 25.24
C SER A 7 45.69 18.73 25.25
N PRO A 8 45.31 18.00 26.32
CA PRO A 8 45.46 16.55 26.38
C PRO A 8 44.43 15.84 25.51
N LEU A 9 44.93 14.92 24.69
CA LEU A 9 44.15 13.99 23.86
C LEU A 9 43.61 12.86 24.77
N PHE A 10 42.29 12.84 25.01
CA PHE A 10 41.61 11.71 25.62
C PHE A 10 41.35 10.65 24.55
N ILE A 11 42.05 9.52 24.63
CA ILE A 11 41.75 8.33 23.81
C ILE A 11 40.61 7.57 24.50
N LEU A 12 39.39 7.70 23.95
CA LEU A 12 38.23 6.91 24.33
C LEU A 12 38.33 5.56 23.60
N ALA A 13 38.70 4.49 24.31
CA ALA A 13 38.63 3.13 23.78
C ALA A 13 37.15 2.71 23.68
N GLY A 14 36.57 2.86 22.49
CA GLY A 14 35.21 2.40 22.18
C GLY A 14 35.20 0.88 22.03
N LEU A 15 34.65 0.18 23.02
CA LEU A 15 34.27 -1.22 22.92
C LEU A 15 33.04 -1.32 22.01
N THR A 16 33.23 -1.55 20.71
CA THR A 16 32.13 -1.88 19.80
C THR A 16 31.68 -3.30 20.05
N VAL A 17 30.72 -3.48 20.97
CA VAL A 17 29.93 -4.71 21.04
C VAL A 17 28.98 -4.69 19.85
N ALA A 18 29.43 -5.24 18.72
CA ALA A 18 28.56 -5.60 17.60
C ALA A 18 27.70 -6.81 18.02
N GLY A 19 26.78 -6.58 18.96
CA GLY A 19 25.71 -7.51 19.23
C GLY A 19 24.76 -7.43 18.05
N ALA A 20 24.72 -8.47 17.22
CA ALA A 20 23.62 -8.68 16.30
C ALA A 20 22.35 -8.78 17.15
N LEU A 21 21.63 -7.66 17.29
CA LEU A 21 20.31 -7.67 17.87
C LEU A 21 19.50 -8.66 17.03
N PRO A 22 18.83 -9.65 17.63
CA PRO A 22 17.95 -10.51 16.88
C PRO A 22 16.94 -9.59 16.20
N CYS A 23 16.97 -9.55 14.87
CA CYS A 23 15.95 -8.88 14.09
C CYS A 23 14.65 -9.63 14.39
N SER A 24 13.86 -9.12 15.33
CA SER A 24 12.55 -9.66 15.62
C SER A 24 11.72 -9.54 14.35
N ALA A 25 11.23 -10.66 13.83
CA ALA A 25 10.29 -10.64 12.73
C ALA A 25 9.09 -9.74 13.12
N LEU A 26 8.66 -8.88 12.20
CA LEU A 26 7.46 -8.07 12.39
C LEU A 26 6.27 -8.98 12.67
N THR A 27 5.41 -8.59 13.62
CA THR A 27 4.11 -9.24 13.77
C THR A 27 3.25 -8.96 12.53
N VAL A 28 2.20 -9.75 12.31
CA VAL A 28 1.30 -9.53 11.16
C VAL A 28 0.67 -8.16 11.21
N ASP A 29 0.19 -7.75 12.38
CA ASP A 29 -0.44 -6.44 12.59
C ASP A 29 0.55 -5.30 12.30
N GLN A 30 1.81 -5.41 12.75
CA GLN A 30 2.85 -4.42 12.43
C GLN A 30 3.13 -4.34 10.92
N ALA A 31 3.13 -5.49 10.22
CA ALA A 31 3.33 -5.51 8.78
C ALA A 31 2.15 -4.88 8.02
N LEU A 32 0.91 -5.11 8.48
CA LEU A 32 -0.29 -4.49 7.91
C LEU A 32 -0.34 -2.97 8.18
N ALA A 33 -0.04 -2.54 9.40
CA ALA A 33 0.08 -1.12 9.76
C ALA A 33 1.17 -0.42 8.93
N GLN A 34 2.30 -1.08 8.70
CA GLN A 34 3.36 -0.55 7.85
C GLN A 34 2.92 -0.49 6.38
N TYR A 35 2.19 -1.49 5.89
CA TYR A 35 1.63 -1.48 4.54
C TYR A 35 0.68 -0.29 4.31
N ASP A 36 -0.29 -0.09 5.21
CA ASP A 36 -1.22 1.05 5.17
C ASP A 36 -0.47 2.39 5.23
N SER A 37 0.42 2.56 6.20
CA SER A 37 1.21 3.78 6.38
C SER A 37 2.05 4.15 5.14
N LEU A 38 2.65 3.15 4.47
CA LEU A 38 3.44 3.38 3.24
C LEU A 38 2.56 3.74 2.04
N LEU A 39 1.34 3.22 1.97
CA LEU A 39 0.38 3.56 0.92
C LEU A 39 -0.24 4.94 1.13
N GLY A 40 -0.58 5.29 2.38
CA GLY A 40 -1.22 6.55 2.72
C GLY A 40 -2.42 6.88 1.82
N ASN A 41 -2.44 8.10 1.27
CA ASN A 41 -3.53 8.58 0.40
C ASN A 41 -3.34 8.25 -1.09
N TYR A 42 -2.39 7.37 -1.43
CA TYR A 42 -2.15 6.97 -2.82
C TYR A 42 -3.05 5.79 -3.17
N ASN A 43 -3.73 5.88 -4.31
CA ASN A 43 -4.47 4.75 -4.85
C ASN A 43 -3.56 3.77 -5.59
N ALA A 44 -2.48 4.28 -6.19
CA ALA A 44 -1.49 3.40 -6.79
C ALA A 44 -0.06 3.90 -6.64
N ILE A 45 0.85 2.97 -6.32
CA ILE A 45 2.30 3.11 -6.33
C ILE A 45 2.86 2.09 -7.33
N VAL A 46 3.41 2.58 -8.44
CA VAL A 46 3.97 1.77 -9.51
C VAL A 46 5.47 2.04 -9.62
N PHE A 47 6.31 1.04 -9.39
CA PHE A 47 7.77 1.26 -9.33
C PHE A 47 8.40 1.51 -10.71
N GLY A 48 7.88 0.84 -11.74
CA GLY A 48 8.28 0.96 -13.13
C GLY A 48 7.30 1.81 -13.92
N ASN A 49 6.95 1.34 -15.12
CA ASN A 49 6.05 2.06 -16.00
C ASN A 49 4.58 1.78 -15.67
N ALA A 50 3.74 2.79 -15.86
CA ALA A 50 2.29 2.69 -15.78
C ALA A 50 1.64 3.10 -17.11
N ALA A 51 0.52 2.48 -17.46
CA ALA A 51 -0.30 2.86 -18.61
C ALA A 51 -1.78 2.87 -18.24
N LEU A 52 -2.42 4.05 -18.34
CA LEU A 52 -3.86 4.23 -18.19
C LEU A 52 -4.44 4.52 -19.59
N LYS A 53 -5.02 3.50 -20.21
CA LYS A 53 -5.47 3.50 -21.61
C LYS A 53 -6.98 3.64 -21.72
N SER A 54 -7.42 4.12 -22.88
CA SER A 54 -8.78 4.28 -23.40
C SER A 54 -9.92 3.98 -22.44
N GLY A 55 -10.75 4.98 -22.13
CA GLY A 55 -12.02 4.78 -21.43
C GLY A 55 -11.89 4.60 -19.91
N TYR A 56 -10.78 5.02 -19.30
CA TYR A 56 -10.77 5.24 -17.84
C TYR A 56 -11.45 6.59 -17.55
N GLY A 57 -12.46 6.59 -16.69
CA GLY A 57 -13.24 7.80 -16.36
C GLY A 57 -12.47 8.69 -15.39
N ASP A 58 -12.26 8.18 -14.18
CA ASP A 58 -11.49 8.83 -13.12
C ASP A 58 -10.65 7.83 -12.32
N THR A 59 -9.64 8.38 -11.64
CA THR A 59 -8.94 7.72 -10.55
C THR A 59 -9.14 8.55 -9.29
N GLU A 60 -9.66 7.93 -8.25
CA GLU A 60 -9.75 8.54 -6.92
C GLU A 60 -8.45 8.31 -6.16
N GLY A 61 -7.87 9.27 -5.47
CA GLY A 61 -6.60 9.08 -4.76
C GLY A 61 -5.34 9.29 -5.62
N GLY A 62 -4.23 9.56 -4.94
CA GLY A 62 -2.99 9.95 -5.62
C GLY A 62 -2.33 8.81 -6.39
N LEU A 63 -1.58 9.14 -7.45
CA LEU A 63 -0.85 8.20 -8.28
C LEU A 63 0.65 8.48 -8.24
N VAL A 64 1.44 7.48 -7.87
CA VAL A 64 2.91 7.53 -7.86
C VAL A 64 3.46 6.54 -8.87
N VAL A 65 4.23 7.02 -9.85
CA VAL A 65 4.85 6.20 -10.89
C VAL A 65 6.35 6.49 -10.92
N GLY A 66 7.19 5.50 -10.65
CA GLY A 66 8.65 5.65 -10.65
C GLY A 66 9.24 5.78 -12.06
N GLY A 67 8.63 5.12 -13.05
CA GLY A 67 9.00 5.16 -14.46
C GLY A 67 8.16 6.13 -15.29
N ASN A 68 7.90 5.77 -16.55
CA ASN A 68 7.04 6.54 -17.44
C ASN A 68 5.57 6.26 -17.16
N LEU A 69 4.74 7.30 -17.25
CA LEU A 69 3.29 7.18 -17.20
C LEU A 69 2.71 7.49 -18.58
N TYR A 70 2.06 6.49 -19.18
CA TYR A 70 1.27 6.64 -20.40
C TYR A 70 -0.19 6.88 -20.06
N VAL A 71 -0.78 7.96 -20.56
CA VAL A 71 -2.21 8.27 -20.38
C VAL A 71 -2.89 8.62 -21.70
N GLU A 72 -4.14 8.19 -21.84
CA GLU A 72 -5.03 8.61 -22.93
C GLU A 72 -6.12 9.59 -22.44
N GLY A 73 -5.78 10.39 -21.43
CA GLY A 73 -6.59 11.43 -20.80
C GLY A 73 -7.60 10.92 -19.78
N GLY A 74 -8.24 11.81 -19.02
CA GLY A 74 -9.12 11.46 -17.89
C GLY A 74 -8.87 12.38 -16.70
N ALA A 75 -9.45 12.04 -15.54
CA ALA A 75 -9.28 12.82 -14.31
C ALA A 75 -8.53 12.03 -13.22
N LEU A 76 -7.65 12.72 -12.48
CA LEU A 76 -7.07 12.24 -11.23
C LEU A 76 -7.50 13.17 -10.09
N ASN A 77 -7.84 12.59 -8.95
CA ASN A 77 -8.22 13.30 -7.74
C ASN A 77 -7.31 12.86 -6.58
N THR A 78 -6.98 13.72 -5.62
CA THR A 78 -6.50 13.26 -4.32
C THR A 78 -7.64 12.60 -3.54
N HIS A 79 -7.30 11.74 -2.58
CA HIS A 79 -8.31 11.18 -1.68
C HIS A 79 -8.98 12.31 -0.88
N ALA A 80 -10.30 12.23 -0.74
CA ALA A 80 -11.15 13.22 -0.08
C ALA A 80 -10.97 14.67 -0.58
N ASN A 81 -10.44 14.88 -1.81
CA ASN A 81 -10.14 16.21 -2.38
C ASN A 81 -9.27 17.09 -1.47
N THR A 82 -8.38 16.46 -0.71
CA THR A 82 -7.46 17.16 0.19
C THR A 82 -6.28 17.76 -0.58
N PRO A 83 -5.76 18.94 -0.19
CA PRO A 83 -4.50 19.46 -0.72
C PRO A 83 -3.37 18.45 -0.50
N GLY A 84 -2.51 18.25 -1.50
CA GLY A 84 -1.45 17.26 -1.47
C GLY A 84 -0.94 16.85 -2.84
N LEU A 85 0.01 15.92 -2.86
CA LEU A 85 0.55 15.35 -4.08
C LEU A 85 -0.48 14.40 -4.70
N ALA A 86 -1.05 14.78 -5.85
CA ALA A 86 -2.00 13.96 -6.59
C ALA A 86 -1.30 13.06 -7.61
N LEU A 87 -0.21 13.54 -8.20
CA LEU A 87 0.49 12.84 -9.27
C LEU A 87 2.00 12.99 -9.11
N TYR A 88 2.71 11.88 -9.02
CA TYR A 88 4.16 11.82 -9.17
C TYR A 88 4.53 10.93 -10.35
N VAL A 89 5.40 11.43 -11.24
CA VAL A 89 5.98 10.66 -12.34
C VAL A 89 7.49 10.87 -12.36
N GLY A 90 8.23 9.84 -11.96
CA GLY A 90 9.69 9.82 -11.95
C GLY A 90 10.31 9.82 -13.36
N GLY A 91 9.60 9.30 -14.37
CA GLY A 91 10.00 9.35 -15.78
C GLY A 91 9.30 10.45 -16.59
N GLN A 92 8.86 10.11 -17.80
CA GLN A 92 8.07 10.99 -18.65
C GLN A 92 6.57 10.77 -18.42
N LEU A 93 5.81 11.86 -18.31
CA LEU A 93 4.38 11.86 -18.62
C LEU A 93 4.21 11.87 -20.14
N ILE A 94 3.62 10.80 -20.66
CA ILE A 94 3.35 10.60 -22.08
C ILE A 94 1.83 10.60 -22.27
N ASN A 95 1.32 11.68 -22.86
CA ASN A 95 -0.09 11.81 -23.18
C ASN A 95 -0.28 11.64 -24.69
N ASN A 96 -1.04 10.62 -25.09
CA ASN A 96 -1.38 10.31 -26.49
C ASN A 96 -2.86 10.55 -26.82
N GLY A 97 -3.62 11.12 -25.89
CA GLY A 97 -5.07 11.27 -25.98
C GLY A 97 -5.54 12.67 -25.58
N THR A 98 -6.59 12.69 -24.76
CA THR A 98 -7.14 13.91 -24.18
C THR A 98 -6.30 14.38 -22.99
N GLU A 99 -6.53 15.62 -22.58
CA GLU A 99 -5.90 16.24 -21.42
C GLU A 99 -6.04 15.38 -20.15
N LEU A 100 -4.98 15.30 -19.35
CA LEU A 100 -5.04 14.75 -17.99
C LEU A 100 -5.40 15.88 -17.03
N MET A 101 -6.54 15.76 -16.35
CA MET A 101 -7.04 16.79 -15.44
C MET A 101 -6.77 16.39 -13.99
N LEU A 102 -6.17 17.28 -13.20
CA LEU A 102 -6.11 17.16 -11.74
C LEU A 102 -7.22 18.01 -11.14
N ASN A 103 -8.27 17.39 -10.58
CA ASN A 103 -9.33 18.16 -9.91
C ASN A 103 -8.97 18.50 -8.45
N SER A 104 -7.90 17.91 -7.91
CA SER A 104 -7.37 18.23 -6.59
C SER A 104 -5.87 17.91 -6.52
N GLY A 105 -5.18 18.56 -5.57
CA GLY A 105 -3.73 18.41 -5.36
C GLY A 105 -2.83 19.07 -6.42
N TYR A 106 -1.55 18.71 -6.39
CA TYR A 106 -0.53 19.16 -7.34
C TYR A 106 0.22 17.97 -7.97
N ALA A 107 0.99 18.24 -9.02
CA ALA A 107 1.83 17.25 -9.70
C ALA A 107 3.33 17.48 -9.45
N SER A 108 4.09 16.40 -9.46
CA SER A 108 5.55 16.40 -9.45
C SER A 108 6.06 15.56 -10.63
N LEU A 109 6.61 16.23 -11.62
CA LEU A 109 6.98 15.69 -12.93
C LEU A 109 8.43 16.04 -13.32
N PRO A 110 9.43 15.77 -12.46
CA PRO A 110 10.79 16.31 -12.57
C PRO A 110 11.46 16.08 -13.93
N ASN A 111 11.10 14.98 -14.63
CA ASN A 111 11.70 14.62 -15.90
C ASN A 111 10.82 14.91 -17.12
N THR A 112 9.58 15.37 -16.95
CA THR A 112 8.66 15.58 -18.08
C THR A 112 9.03 16.83 -18.90
N SER A 113 9.08 16.67 -20.23
CA SER A 113 9.28 17.79 -21.18
C SER A 113 7.99 18.60 -21.43
N GLY A 114 8.09 19.90 -21.71
CA GLY A 114 6.96 20.72 -22.14
C GLY A 114 7.13 22.20 -21.81
N THR A 115 6.05 22.97 -21.93
CA THR A 115 5.96 24.37 -21.51
C THR A 115 4.85 24.50 -20.46
N TRP A 116 5.20 24.96 -19.27
CA TRP A 116 4.25 25.27 -18.19
C TRP A 116 3.76 26.70 -18.32
N ASP A 117 2.45 26.90 -18.29
CA ASP A 117 1.81 28.20 -18.16
C ASP A 117 1.18 28.34 -16.76
N PRO A 118 1.79 29.11 -15.85
CA PRO A 118 1.28 29.28 -14.50
C PRO A 118 -0.01 30.10 -14.44
N ALA A 119 -0.37 30.86 -15.48
CA ALA A 119 -1.61 31.63 -15.49
C ALA A 119 -2.83 30.72 -15.73
N THR A 120 -2.65 29.68 -16.53
CA THR A 120 -3.71 28.70 -16.86
C THR A 120 -3.60 27.38 -16.09
N GLY A 121 -2.43 27.10 -15.49
CA GLY A 121 -2.18 25.82 -14.82
C GLY A 121 -2.02 24.66 -15.80
N HIS A 122 -1.52 24.94 -17.00
CA HIS A 122 -1.40 23.96 -18.08
C HIS A 122 0.05 23.61 -18.40
N LEU A 123 0.32 22.32 -18.55
CA LEU A 123 1.54 21.82 -19.19
C LEU A 123 1.23 21.47 -20.64
N THR A 124 1.93 22.06 -21.59
CA THR A 124 1.74 21.84 -23.03
C THR A 124 2.97 21.15 -23.65
N LYS A 125 2.75 20.18 -24.53
CA LYS A 125 3.81 19.50 -25.30
C LYS A 125 3.35 19.32 -26.76
N GLY A 126 4.15 19.80 -27.71
CA GLY A 126 3.80 19.70 -29.14
C GLY A 126 2.50 20.42 -29.51
N GLY A 127 2.15 21.51 -28.80
CA GLY A 127 0.93 22.28 -29.03
C GLY A 127 -0.34 21.68 -28.40
N LYS A 128 -0.25 20.61 -27.62
CA LYS A 128 -1.38 19.98 -26.90
C LYS A 128 -1.20 20.11 -25.39
N VAL A 129 -2.29 20.37 -24.66
CA VAL A 129 -2.30 20.31 -23.19
C VAL A 129 -2.20 18.84 -22.78
N VAL A 130 -1.19 18.51 -21.98
CA VAL A 130 -0.94 17.15 -21.49
C VAL A 130 -1.31 16.97 -20.02
N LEU A 131 -1.32 18.06 -19.25
CA LEU A 131 -1.73 18.13 -17.85
C LEU A 131 -2.42 19.48 -17.61
N SER A 132 -3.50 19.46 -16.84
CA SER A 132 -4.13 20.65 -16.28
C SER A 132 -4.37 20.51 -14.79
N THR A 133 -4.13 21.60 -14.07
CA THR A 133 -4.38 21.72 -12.63
C THR A 133 -5.43 22.78 -12.32
N ILE A 134 -6.11 23.32 -13.34
CA ILE A 134 -6.98 24.49 -13.20
C ILE A 134 -8.11 24.29 -12.17
N ASN A 135 -8.63 23.06 -12.12
CA ASN A 135 -9.70 22.64 -11.22
C ASN A 135 -9.25 22.38 -9.78
N SER A 136 -7.95 22.21 -9.54
CA SER A 136 -7.43 21.94 -8.21
C SER A 136 -7.65 23.14 -7.27
N SER A 137 -7.89 22.89 -5.99
CA SER A 137 -7.90 23.91 -4.93
C SER A 137 -6.55 24.05 -4.22
N ASP A 138 -5.55 23.24 -4.59
CA ASP A 138 -4.26 23.18 -3.92
C ASP A 138 -3.45 24.48 -4.09
N PRO A 139 -2.81 25.00 -3.03
CA PRO A 139 -2.00 26.23 -3.12
C PRO A 139 -0.80 26.10 -4.07
N HIS A 140 -0.33 24.90 -4.35
CA HIS A 140 0.79 24.64 -5.25
C HIS A 140 0.38 24.40 -6.70
N LYS A 141 -0.92 24.43 -7.04
CA LYS A 141 -1.41 24.08 -8.39
C LYS A 141 -0.83 24.92 -9.53
N PHE A 142 -0.38 26.14 -9.26
CA PHE A 142 0.20 27.06 -10.26
C PHE A 142 1.74 27.01 -10.33
N ILE A 143 2.38 26.28 -9.41
CA ILE A 143 3.83 26.06 -9.44
C ILE A 143 4.14 25.07 -10.57
N ASP A 144 5.22 25.31 -11.32
CA ASP A 144 5.65 24.40 -12.39
C ASP A 144 5.84 22.99 -11.81
N PRO A 145 5.11 21.96 -12.28
CA PRO A 145 5.17 20.61 -11.73
C PRO A 145 6.56 19.97 -11.89
N ARG A 146 7.43 20.54 -12.72
CA ARG A 146 8.80 20.08 -12.93
C ARG A 146 9.79 20.73 -11.95
N SER A 147 9.32 21.70 -11.16
CA SER A 147 10.14 22.39 -10.17
C SER A 147 10.65 21.42 -9.10
N PRO A 148 11.95 21.43 -8.76
CA PRO A 148 12.48 20.63 -7.65
C PRO A 148 11.80 20.90 -6.31
N ALA A 149 11.20 22.08 -6.12
CA ALA A 149 10.48 22.44 -4.89
C ALA A 149 9.22 21.59 -4.66
N LEU A 150 8.66 20.98 -5.70
CA LEU A 150 7.53 20.06 -5.62
C LEU A 150 7.95 18.59 -5.63
N ASN A 151 9.24 18.29 -5.66
CA ASN A 151 9.71 16.91 -5.63
C ASN A 151 9.65 16.37 -4.20
N PRO A 152 8.82 15.36 -3.90
CA PRO A 152 8.75 14.76 -2.56
C PRO A 152 10.05 14.04 -2.16
N GLY A 153 10.98 13.83 -3.11
CA GLY A 153 12.25 13.16 -2.85
C GLY A 153 12.09 11.66 -2.68
N PHE A 154 11.11 11.05 -3.36
CA PHE A 154 10.90 9.60 -3.29
C PHE A 154 12.14 8.82 -3.71
N ASP A 155 12.65 8.00 -2.80
CA ASP A 155 13.58 6.92 -3.12
C ASP A 155 12.75 5.69 -3.51
N MET A 156 12.39 5.61 -4.79
CA MET A 156 11.56 4.51 -5.31
C MET A 156 12.22 3.14 -5.13
N ALA A 157 13.55 3.07 -5.04
CA ALA A 157 14.25 1.82 -4.81
C ALA A 157 14.11 1.36 -3.34
N ALA A 158 14.24 2.30 -2.39
CA ALA A 158 14.00 2.02 -0.98
C ALA A 158 12.54 1.63 -0.73
N ILE A 159 11.58 2.39 -1.25
CA ILE A 159 10.14 2.10 -1.12
C ILE A 159 9.82 0.72 -1.71
N LYS A 160 10.36 0.39 -2.90
CA LYS A 160 10.20 -0.94 -3.51
C LYS A 160 10.76 -2.05 -2.63
N SER A 161 11.90 -1.81 -1.98
CA SER A 161 12.52 -2.76 -1.06
C SER A 161 11.64 -3.00 0.16
N GLU A 162 11.02 -1.96 0.73
CA GLU A 162 10.11 -2.06 1.86
C GLU A 162 8.85 -2.88 1.51
N PHE A 163 8.16 -2.55 0.41
CA PHE A 163 7.02 -3.34 -0.04
C PHE A 163 7.39 -4.78 -0.42
N SER A 164 8.58 -4.99 -0.99
CA SER A 164 9.11 -6.35 -1.25
C SER A 164 9.36 -7.13 0.04
N SER A 165 9.81 -6.46 1.10
CA SER A 165 9.99 -7.08 2.42
C SER A 165 8.65 -7.43 3.05
N LEU A 166 7.66 -6.52 2.98
CA LEU A 166 6.30 -6.79 3.46
C LEU A 166 5.66 -7.97 2.75
N SER A 167 5.76 -8.02 1.41
CA SER A 167 5.26 -9.15 0.61
C SER A 167 5.90 -10.48 1.03
N ALA A 168 7.20 -10.49 1.33
CA ALA A 168 7.89 -11.68 1.85
C ALA A 168 7.49 -12.04 3.30
N THR A 169 7.24 -11.04 4.15
CA THR A 169 6.70 -11.26 5.50
C THR A 169 5.33 -11.94 5.44
N PHE A 170 4.42 -11.47 4.57
CA PHE A 170 3.09 -12.05 4.39
C PHE A 170 3.12 -13.46 3.80
N ASP A 171 4.01 -13.72 2.84
CA ASP A 171 4.26 -15.06 2.28
C ASP A 171 4.79 -16.05 3.34
N GLY A 172 5.58 -15.56 4.30
CA GLY A 172 6.10 -16.36 5.41
C GLY A 172 5.08 -16.70 6.51
N LEU A 173 3.87 -16.16 6.46
CA LEU A 173 2.83 -16.42 7.47
C LEU A 173 2.24 -17.81 7.32
N ALA A 174 1.89 -18.43 8.44
CA ALA A 174 1.23 -19.73 8.42
C ALA A 174 -0.18 -19.63 7.82
N ASN A 175 -0.42 -20.36 6.73
CA ASN A 175 -1.74 -20.50 6.15
C ASN A 175 -2.72 -21.09 7.18
N ASN A 176 -3.76 -20.32 7.53
CA ASN A 176 -4.81 -20.70 8.48
C ASN A 176 -6.21 -20.65 7.84
N GLY A 177 -6.28 -20.42 6.53
CA GLY A 177 -7.47 -20.52 5.70
C GLY A 177 -7.41 -21.67 4.69
N SER A 178 -8.51 -21.86 3.97
CA SER A 178 -8.61 -22.82 2.89
C SER A 178 -9.27 -22.20 1.65
N VAL A 179 -8.80 -22.63 0.47
CA VAL A 179 -9.37 -22.26 -0.82
C VAL A 179 -9.95 -23.49 -1.50
N SER A 180 -11.25 -23.49 -1.74
CA SER A 180 -11.98 -24.61 -2.33
C SER A 180 -13.14 -24.13 -3.20
N VAL A 181 -13.70 -25.01 -4.04
CA VAL A 181 -14.93 -24.73 -4.77
C VAL A 181 -16.08 -25.43 -4.05
N ILE A 182 -17.08 -24.67 -3.58
CA ILE A 182 -18.29 -25.18 -2.93
C ILE A 182 -19.48 -24.85 -3.83
N GLY A 183 -20.14 -25.87 -4.35
CA GLY A 183 -21.13 -25.69 -5.41
C GLY A 183 -20.47 -25.16 -6.69
N GLN A 184 -20.81 -23.93 -7.08
CA GLN A 184 -20.20 -23.23 -8.21
C GLN A 184 -19.47 -21.95 -7.76
N THR A 185 -19.04 -21.89 -6.50
CA THR A 185 -18.39 -20.71 -5.93
C THR A 185 -16.99 -21.07 -5.45
N LEU A 186 -15.98 -20.35 -5.93
CA LEU A 186 -14.64 -20.38 -5.35
C LEU A 186 -14.67 -19.64 -4.02
N THR A 187 -14.47 -20.35 -2.92
CA THR A 187 -14.65 -19.85 -1.57
C THR A 187 -13.32 -19.82 -0.81
N PHE A 188 -13.10 -18.72 -0.11
CA PHE A 188 -12.02 -18.54 0.85
C PHE A 188 -12.62 -18.64 2.25
N GLN A 189 -12.27 -19.69 2.99
CA GLN A 189 -12.84 -19.98 4.30
C GLN A 189 -11.76 -20.10 5.39
N ALA A 190 -11.86 -19.27 6.42
CA ALA A 190 -11.03 -19.38 7.62
C ALA A 190 -11.22 -20.75 8.30
N SER A 191 -10.15 -21.35 8.81
CA SER A 191 -10.24 -22.65 9.50
C SER A 191 -10.96 -22.54 10.85
N ASN A 192 -10.94 -21.35 11.46
CA ASN A 192 -11.71 -21.04 12.65
C ASN A 192 -12.38 -19.66 12.50
N PRO A 193 -13.71 -19.59 12.26
CA PRO A 193 -14.40 -18.32 12.03
C PRO A 193 -14.58 -17.48 13.31
N THR A 194 -14.12 -17.94 14.48
CA THR A 194 -14.21 -17.20 15.74
C THR A 194 -12.90 -16.55 16.19
N THR A 195 -11.80 -16.78 15.46
CA THR A 195 -10.52 -16.10 15.73
C THR A 195 -10.49 -14.78 14.98
N HIS A 196 -10.43 -13.68 15.73
CA HIS A 196 -10.17 -12.35 15.18
C HIS A 196 -8.69 -12.16 14.84
N GLY A 197 -8.41 -11.33 13.84
CA GLY A 197 -7.05 -10.96 13.41
C GLY A 197 -6.78 -11.32 11.95
N ALA A 198 -5.53 -11.64 11.62
CA ALA A 198 -5.13 -11.96 10.25
C ALA A 198 -5.45 -13.42 9.86
N ILE A 199 -6.27 -13.58 8.83
CA ILE A 199 -6.57 -14.85 8.16
C ILE A 199 -5.76 -14.91 6.87
N VAL A 200 -4.90 -15.91 6.76
CA VAL A 200 -3.96 -16.09 5.65
C VAL A 200 -4.40 -17.27 4.79
N PHE A 201 -4.47 -17.04 3.47
CA PHE A 201 -4.81 -18.03 2.46
C PHE A 201 -3.69 -18.20 1.45
N ASP A 202 -3.32 -19.44 1.15
CA ASP A 202 -2.49 -19.74 -0.02
C ASP A 202 -3.35 -20.08 -1.24
N PHE A 203 -3.35 -19.20 -2.22
CA PHE A 203 -4.04 -19.39 -3.49
C PHE A 203 -3.05 -19.71 -4.62
N ASP A 204 -2.98 -20.98 -5.00
CA ASP A 204 -2.11 -21.44 -6.10
C ASP A 204 -2.77 -21.21 -7.47
N ALA A 205 -2.42 -20.10 -8.12
CA ALA A 205 -2.96 -19.72 -9.42
C ALA A 205 -2.55 -20.71 -10.55
N SER A 206 -1.59 -21.60 -10.32
CA SER A 206 -1.29 -22.69 -11.27
C SER A 206 -2.47 -23.67 -11.42
N LYS A 207 -3.30 -23.79 -10.38
CA LYS A 207 -4.51 -24.64 -10.37
C LYS A 207 -5.71 -23.98 -11.06
N LEU A 208 -5.58 -22.72 -11.47
CA LEU A 208 -6.58 -21.98 -12.22
C LEU A 208 -6.43 -22.24 -13.73
N SER A 209 -7.54 -22.60 -14.36
CA SER A 209 -7.68 -22.72 -15.81
C SER A 209 -9.06 -22.20 -16.23
N GLY A 210 -9.11 -20.96 -16.73
CA GLY A 210 -10.37 -20.25 -17.00
C GLY A 210 -11.24 -20.18 -15.74
N SER A 211 -12.45 -20.71 -15.83
CA SER A 211 -13.43 -20.77 -14.72
C SER A 211 -13.35 -22.09 -13.95
N THR A 212 -12.18 -22.73 -13.90
CA THR A 212 -11.96 -23.96 -13.11
C THR A 212 -10.81 -23.80 -12.13
N TYR A 213 -10.96 -24.33 -10.92
CA TYR A 213 -9.91 -24.40 -9.90
C TYR A 213 -9.77 -25.84 -9.41
N LYS A 214 -8.56 -26.39 -9.51
CA LYS A 214 -8.27 -27.81 -9.22
C LYS A 214 -9.19 -28.77 -9.98
N GLY A 215 -9.60 -28.40 -11.20
CA GLY A 215 -10.48 -29.19 -12.07
C GLY A 215 -11.99 -29.01 -11.81
N THR A 216 -12.39 -28.27 -10.78
CA THR A 216 -13.80 -28.00 -10.48
C THR A 216 -14.22 -26.65 -11.06
N TYR A 217 -15.34 -26.62 -11.77
CA TYR A 217 -15.91 -25.40 -12.32
C TYR A 217 -16.48 -24.49 -11.22
N PHE A 218 -16.26 -23.19 -11.35
CA PHE A 218 -16.90 -22.15 -10.56
C PHE A 218 -17.38 -21.02 -11.47
N SER A 219 -18.49 -20.38 -11.11
CA SER A 219 -19.06 -19.22 -11.81
C SER A 219 -19.09 -17.96 -10.94
N GLY A 220 -18.62 -18.06 -9.70
CA GLY A 220 -18.54 -16.94 -8.75
C GLY A 220 -17.43 -17.13 -7.73
N ILE A 221 -17.15 -16.10 -6.96
CA ILE A 221 -16.08 -16.08 -5.96
C ILE A 221 -16.64 -15.45 -4.70
N SER A 222 -16.54 -16.15 -3.56
CA SER A 222 -17.03 -15.63 -2.28
C SER A 222 -15.87 -15.46 -1.32
N ILE A 223 -15.66 -14.22 -0.91
CA ILE A 223 -14.76 -13.84 0.17
C ILE A 223 -15.62 -13.09 1.19
N ASN A 224 -15.87 -13.71 2.34
CA ASN A 224 -16.69 -13.11 3.39
C ASN A 224 -15.77 -12.72 4.55
N ILE A 225 -15.45 -11.44 4.64
CA ILE A 225 -14.52 -10.90 5.63
C ILE A 225 -15.36 -10.48 6.82
N ALA A 226 -15.17 -11.15 7.97
CA ALA A 226 -15.88 -10.78 9.18
C ALA A 226 -15.34 -9.46 9.71
N ASN A 227 -16.20 -8.71 10.42
CA ASN A 227 -15.78 -7.44 11.01
C ASN A 227 -14.64 -7.64 12.02
N GLY A 228 -13.53 -6.92 11.81
CA GLY A 228 -12.34 -6.99 12.65
C GLY A 228 -11.28 -8.00 12.18
N ASP A 229 -11.50 -8.68 11.05
CA ASP A 229 -10.53 -9.61 10.48
C ASP A 229 -9.82 -8.97 9.27
N ASN A 230 -8.53 -9.28 9.10
CA ASN A 230 -7.81 -8.99 7.85
C ASN A 230 -7.64 -10.26 7.05
N TYR A 231 -7.96 -10.21 5.76
CA TYR A 231 -7.75 -11.34 4.86
C TYR A 231 -6.51 -11.07 4.02
N ILE A 232 -5.50 -11.94 4.15
CA ILE A 232 -4.28 -11.89 3.35
C ILE A 232 -4.30 -13.11 2.42
N ILE A 233 -4.46 -12.88 1.13
CA ILE A 233 -4.42 -13.94 0.12
C ILE A 233 -3.05 -13.90 -0.56
N ASN A 234 -2.19 -14.85 -0.20
CA ASN A 234 -0.92 -15.09 -0.88
C ASN A 234 -1.21 -15.77 -2.23
N VAL A 235 -1.11 -15.00 -3.31
CA VAL A 235 -1.30 -15.49 -4.68
C VAL A 235 0.02 -16.07 -5.19
N LEU A 236 0.08 -17.40 -5.23
CA LEU A 236 1.25 -18.15 -5.66
C LEU A 236 1.16 -18.48 -7.16
N ASN A 237 2.30 -18.58 -7.84
CA ASN A 237 2.40 -19.04 -9.23
C ASN A 237 1.51 -18.28 -10.24
N ALA A 238 1.35 -16.97 -10.06
CA ALA A 238 0.49 -16.12 -10.90
C ALA A 238 1.09 -15.71 -12.25
N ASN A 239 2.37 -15.97 -12.50
CA ASN A 239 3.02 -15.53 -13.72
C ASN A 239 2.32 -16.10 -14.98
N GLY A 240 1.91 -15.21 -15.89
CA GLY A 240 1.19 -15.54 -17.11
C GLY A 240 -0.27 -15.95 -16.89
N LYS A 241 -0.83 -15.73 -15.69
CA LYS A 241 -2.22 -16.09 -15.37
C LYS A 241 -3.15 -14.90 -15.51
N THR A 242 -4.38 -15.18 -15.95
CA THR A 242 -5.53 -14.30 -15.77
C THR A 242 -6.31 -14.81 -14.57
N LEU A 243 -6.41 -14.00 -13.53
CA LEU A 243 -7.23 -14.33 -12.38
C LEU A 243 -8.68 -14.12 -12.74
N PHE A 244 -9.55 -15.09 -12.45
CA PHE A 244 -11.00 -14.95 -12.46
C PHE A 244 -11.58 -14.52 -13.83
N GLY A 245 -11.74 -15.48 -14.75
CA GLY A 245 -12.03 -15.21 -16.16
C GLY A 245 -13.34 -14.48 -16.51
N THR A 246 -14.32 -14.40 -15.60
CA THR A 246 -15.56 -13.61 -15.78
C THR A 246 -15.99 -13.02 -14.43
N GLY A 247 -15.21 -12.06 -13.92
CA GLY A 247 -15.54 -11.26 -12.74
C GLY A 247 -15.37 -11.95 -11.39
N VAL A 248 -14.91 -11.17 -10.42
CA VAL A 248 -15.01 -11.51 -9.00
C VAL A 248 -16.38 -11.05 -8.52
N ASN A 249 -17.34 -11.97 -8.47
CA ASN A 249 -18.66 -11.66 -7.91
C ASN A 249 -18.59 -11.65 -6.38
N TYR A 250 -18.06 -10.57 -5.81
CA TYR A 250 -18.01 -10.37 -4.36
C TYR A 250 -19.44 -10.29 -3.79
N ASN A 251 -19.71 -11.07 -2.74
CA ASN A 251 -20.98 -10.99 -2.01
C ASN A 251 -21.01 -9.68 -1.19
N PRO A 252 -22.06 -8.85 -1.30
CA PRO A 252 -22.14 -7.56 -0.62
C PRO A 252 -22.17 -7.67 0.92
N GLY A 253 -21.31 -6.90 1.61
CA GLY A 253 -21.14 -6.89 3.08
C GLY A 253 -19.70 -6.58 3.56
N THR A 254 -18.92 -5.82 2.78
CA THR A 254 -18.47 -4.42 3.05
C THR A 254 -17.07 -4.19 3.61
N ASN A 255 -16.25 -5.21 3.84
CA ASN A 255 -14.89 -5.00 4.37
C ASN A 255 -13.78 -5.28 3.34
N SER A 256 -13.93 -4.80 2.09
CA SER A 256 -12.88 -4.96 1.08
C SER A 256 -11.62 -4.14 1.37
N ASP A 257 -11.74 -3.10 2.18
CA ASP A 257 -10.65 -2.38 2.84
C ASP A 257 -9.79 -3.29 3.75
N GLN A 258 -10.30 -4.44 4.20
CA GLN A 258 -9.58 -5.44 5.00
C GLN A 258 -9.04 -6.61 4.16
N LEU A 259 -9.10 -6.52 2.83
CA LEU A 259 -8.62 -7.56 1.92
C LEU A 259 -7.29 -7.15 1.26
N LEU A 260 -6.27 -7.98 1.43
CA LEU A 260 -4.98 -7.83 0.78
C LEU A 260 -4.67 -9.04 -0.14
N TRP A 261 -4.46 -8.76 -1.42
CA TRP A 261 -3.92 -9.71 -2.39
C TRP A 261 -2.39 -9.56 -2.47
N ASN A 262 -1.65 -10.43 -1.81
CA ASN A 262 -0.20 -10.47 -1.84
C ASN A 262 0.30 -11.36 -2.97
N PHE A 263 0.80 -10.79 -4.06
CA PHE A 263 1.32 -11.54 -5.21
C PHE A 263 2.78 -11.94 -4.98
N VAL A 264 2.98 -13.24 -4.77
CA VAL A 264 4.29 -13.80 -4.44
C VAL A 264 5.08 -14.12 -5.70
N GLY A 265 6.34 -13.71 -5.73
CA GLY A 265 7.26 -13.90 -6.86
C GLY A 265 7.25 -12.73 -7.84
N GLY A 266 7.54 -12.99 -9.11
CA GLY A 266 7.57 -11.97 -10.16
C GLY A 266 6.99 -12.48 -11.48
N GLY A 267 6.96 -11.59 -12.48
CA GLY A 267 6.39 -11.90 -13.79
C GLY A 267 5.21 -10.99 -14.13
N ASN A 268 4.19 -11.52 -14.80
CA ASN A 268 2.98 -10.76 -15.15
C ASN A 268 1.71 -11.49 -14.70
N VAL A 269 0.68 -10.73 -14.32
CA VAL A 269 -0.65 -11.24 -14.01
C VAL A 269 -1.71 -10.32 -14.58
N THR A 270 -2.83 -10.88 -15.04
CA THR A 270 -4.02 -10.11 -15.42
C THR A 270 -5.10 -10.25 -14.36
N LEU A 271 -5.57 -9.13 -13.82
CA LEU A 271 -6.72 -9.07 -12.92
C LEU A 271 -8.01 -9.11 -13.73
N SER A 272 -8.82 -10.15 -13.50
CA SER A 272 -10.16 -10.32 -14.05
C SER A 272 -10.24 -10.19 -15.58
N ASN A 273 -11.46 -10.34 -16.08
CA ASN A 273 -11.85 -10.12 -17.46
C ASN A 273 -13.33 -9.71 -17.49
N GLY A 274 -13.64 -8.60 -16.82
CA GLY A 274 -14.98 -8.03 -16.59
C GLY A 274 -15.35 -7.96 -15.10
N GLY A 275 -16.25 -7.04 -14.72
CA GLY A 275 -16.78 -6.92 -13.35
C GLY A 275 -15.96 -6.01 -12.43
N GLY A 276 -15.86 -6.35 -11.14
CA GLY A 276 -15.04 -5.65 -10.16
C GLY A 276 -13.92 -6.53 -9.62
N PHE A 277 -12.79 -5.93 -9.24
CA PHE A 277 -11.72 -6.55 -8.44
C PHE A 277 -11.63 -5.80 -7.11
N PHE A 278 -11.84 -6.49 -6.00
CA PHE A 278 -11.97 -5.88 -4.67
C PHE A 278 -10.78 -6.24 -3.79
N GLY A 279 -10.34 -5.29 -2.97
CA GLY A 279 -9.21 -5.42 -2.07
C GLY A 279 -7.94 -4.79 -2.62
N SER A 280 -7.03 -4.47 -1.70
CA SER A 280 -5.75 -3.89 -2.03
C SER A 280 -4.80 -4.94 -2.62
N VAL A 281 -3.95 -4.51 -3.55
CA VAL A 281 -3.02 -5.36 -4.29
C VAL A 281 -1.59 -5.01 -3.87
N LEU A 282 -0.83 -6.00 -3.43
CA LEU A 282 0.60 -5.90 -3.16
C LEU A 282 1.37 -6.82 -4.11
N ALA A 283 1.96 -6.23 -5.15
CA ALA A 283 2.62 -6.94 -6.24
C ALA A 283 3.97 -6.29 -6.63
N PRO A 284 4.88 -6.01 -5.67
CA PRO A 284 6.03 -5.11 -5.87
C PRO A 284 7.06 -5.62 -6.89
N LYS A 285 6.99 -6.90 -7.28
CA LYS A 285 7.89 -7.56 -8.24
C LYS A 285 7.14 -8.08 -9.48
N MET A 286 5.85 -7.74 -9.62
CA MET A 286 4.99 -8.26 -10.68
C MET A 286 4.38 -7.12 -11.50
N SER A 287 4.28 -7.37 -12.81
CA SER A 287 3.53 -6.52 -13.74
C SER A 287 2.05 -6.89 -13.67
N VAL A 288 1.21 -5.95 -13.27
CA VAL A 288 -0.24 -6.15 -13.12
C VAL A 288 -0.94 -5.49 -14.30
N SER A 289 -1.70 -6.26 -15.07
CA SER A 289 -2.62 -5.72 -16.08
C SER A 289 -4.05 -5.93 -15.65
N ASN A 290 -4.92 -5.00 -16.01
CA ASN A 290 -6.34 -5.14 -15.81
C ASN A 290 -7.01 -5.51 -17.14
N GLY A 291 -7.73 -6.64 -17.16
CA GLY A 291 -8.43 -7.11 -18.34
C GLY A 291 -9.85 -6.54 -18.44
N ASN A 292 -10.21 -6.01 -19.61
CA ASN A 292 -11.57 -5.71 -20.07
C ASN A 292 -12.51 -5.07 -19.03
N ASN A 293 -12.44 -3.75 -18.88
CA ASN A 293 -13.41 -2.94 -18.12
C ASN A 293 -13.68 -3.42 -16.68
N THR A 294 -12.70 -4.05 -16.03
CA THR A 294 -12.85 -4.44 -14.62
C THR A 294 -12.49 -3.26 -13.74
N TYR A 295 -13.41 -2.67 -12.98
CA TYR A 295 -13.02 -1.62 -12.03
C TYR A 295 -12.27 -2.25 -10.83
N ILE A 296 -11.30 -1.53 -10.27
CA ILE A 296 -10.57 -1.97 -9.06
C ILE A 296 -11.05 -1.12 -7.88
N GLN A 297 -11.49 -1.77 -6.79
CA GLN A 297 -11.89 -1.16 -5.51
C GLN A 297 -10.84 -1.52 -4.46
N GLY A 298 -9.88 -0.62 -4.22
CA GLY A 298 -8.72 -0.89 -3.37
C GLY A 298 -7.49 -0.12 -3.84
N GLN A 299 -6.40 -0.22 -3.08
CA GLN A 299 -5.12 0.40 -3.43
C GLN A 299 -4.21 -0.59 -4.18
N LEU A 300 -3.26 -0.11 -4.97
CA LEU A 300 -2.40 -0.96 -5.80
C LEU A 300 -0.92 -0.60 -5.66
N VAL A 301 -0.10 -1.60 -5.33
CA VAL A 301 1.36 -1.55 -5.39
C VAL A 301 1.83 -2.55 -6.43
N ALA A 302 2.54 -2.10 -7.47
CA ALA A 302 3.00 -2.99 -8.54
C ALA A 302 4.38 -2.62 -9.10
N ASP A 303 5.07 -3.59 -9.71
CA ASP A 303 6.29 -3.27 -10.48
C ASP A 303 5.95 -2.52 -11.77
N GLN A 304 4.95 -3.00 -12.50
CA GLN A 304 4.38 -2.29 -13.65
C GLN A 304 2.86 -2.38 -13.60
N PHE A 305 2.17 -1.41 -14.17
CA PHE A 305 0.71 -1.39 -14.17
C PHE A 305 0.14 -1.00 -15.53
N SER A 306 -0.88 -1.72 -15.98
CA SER A 306 -1.64 -1.35 -17.18
C SER A 306 -3.15 -1.47 -16.90
N LEU A 307 -3.85 -0.35 -17.01
CA LEU A 307 -5.30 -0.23 -16.91
C LEU A 307 -5.88 0.10 -18.28
N ALA A 308 -6.94 -0.59 -18.69
CA ALA A 308 -7.63 -0.33 -19.96
C ALA A 308 -9.15 -0.44 -19.78
N GLY A 309 -9.88 0.63 -20.12
CA GLY A 309 -11.34 0.66 -20.12
C GLY A 309 -12.01 0.58 -18.75
N ALA A 310 -11.29 0.87 -17.68
CA ALA A 310 -11.77 0.72 -16.31
C ALA A 310 -11.31 1.85 -15.39
N GLU A 311 -11.94 1.96 -14.22
CA GLU A 311 -11.66 2.93 -13.17
C GLU A 311 -10.90 2.28 -12.00
N LEU A 312 -10.17 3.11 -11.27
CA LEU A 312 -9.51 2.75 -10.02
C LEU A 312 -10.16 3.59 -8.90
N HIS A 313 -11.03 2.94 -8.12
CA HIS A 313 -11.74 3.55 -7.01
C HIS A 313 -10.93 3.41 -5.73
N PHE A 314 -10.88 4.48 -4.95
CA PHE A 314 -10.09 4.48 -3.73
C PHE A 314 -10.87 3.75 -2.64
N THR A 315 -10.30 2.65 -2.15
CA THR A 315 -10.71 2.03 -0.88
C THR A 315 -9.42 1.83 -0.09
N GLY A 316 -9.20 2.70 0.90
CA GLY A 316 -8.00 2.63 1.74
C GLY A 316 -7.96 1.29 2.46
N PHE A 317 -6.77 0.71 2.59
CA PHE A 317 -6.61 -0.49 3.39
C PHE A 317 -6.76 -0.14 4.88
N GLU A 318 -7.79 -0.65 5.55
CA GLU A 318 -8.02 -0.35 6.97
C GLU A 318 -7.50 -1.49 7.82
N GLU A 319 -6.46 -1.24 8.64
CA GLU A 319 -6.15 -2.14 9.73
C GLU A 319 -7.34 -2.13 10.72
N PRO A 320 -7.89 -3.29 11.13
CA PRO A 320 -8.90 -3.35 12.17
C PRO A 320 -8.32 -2.70 13.41
N TYR A 321 -9.17 -1.91 14.09
CA TYR A 321 -8.80 -1.15 15.27
C TYR A 321 -7.86 -1.95 16.16
N PRO A 322 -6.71 -1.36 16.57
CA PRO A 322 -5.72 -2.09 17.35
C PRO A 322 -6.41 -2.68 18.56
N THR A 323 -6.53 -4.01 18.57
CA THR A 323 -7.09 -4.69 19.74
C THR A 323 -6.06 -4.47 20.83
N PRO A 324 -6.39 -3.77 21.95
CA PRO A 324 -5.37 -3.42 22.92
C PRO A 324 -4.65 -4.67 23.40
N GLU A 325 -3.34 -4.77 23.17
CA GLU A 325 -2.62 -5.98 23.54
C GLU A 325 -2.80 -6.23 25.04
N PRO A 326 -3.16 -7.46 25.47
CA PRO A 326 -3.27 -7.79 26.89
C PRO A 326 -1.98 -7.50 27.67
N SER A 327 -0.84 -7.57 26.98
CA SER A 327 0.49 -7.21 27.48
C SER A 327 0.57 -5.76 27.97
N THR A 328 -0.11 -4.82 27.31
CA THR A 328 -0.11 -3.40 27.65
C THR A 328 -0.78 -3.18 29.00
N TYR A 329 -1.93 -3.81 29.22
CA TYR A 329 -2.58 -3.80 30.54
C TYR A 329 -1.80 -4.60 31.58
N GLY A 330 -1.12 -5.67 31.17
CA GLY A 330 -0.23 -6.45 32.01
C GLY A 330 0.97 -5.66 32.52
N LEU A 331 1.62 -4.86 31.66
CA LEU A 331 2.76 -4.02 31.99
C LEU A 331 2.36 -2.80 32.82
N ILE A 332 1.24 -2.15 32.49
CA ILE A 332 0.67 -1.08 33.34
C ILE A 332 0.27 -1.64 34.71
N GLY A 333 -0.35 -2.82 34.74
CA GLY A 333 -0.70 -3.53 35.97
C GLY A 333 0.53 -3.92 36.80
N ALA A 334 1.57 -4.47 36.16
CA ALA A 334 2.83 -4.81 36.81
C ALA A 334 3.53 -3.56 37.35
N GLY A 335 3.59 -2.47 36.56
CA GLY A 335 4.10 -1.17 36.98
C GLY A 335 3.35 -0.62 38.20
N ALA A 336 2.02 -0.71 38.22
CA ALA A 336 1.20 -0.33 39.38
C ALA A 336 1.51 -1.18 40.63
N LEU A 337 1.70 -2.49 40.46
CA LEU A 337 2.09 -3.39 41.56
C LEU A 337 3.50 -3.08 42.10
N PHE A 338 4.48 -2.79 41.23
CA PHE A 338 5.81 -2.35 41.64
C PHE A 338 5.78 -0.98 42.34
N GLY A 339 4.92 -0.06 41.88
CA GLY A 339 4.67 1.22 42.52
C GLY A 339 4.11 1.06 43.93
N LEU A 340 3.07 0.23 44.09
CA LEU A 340 2.45 -0.08 45.38
C LEU A 340 3.42 -0.78 46.35
N ALA A 341 4.21 -1.75 45.85
CA ALA A 341 5.23 -2.43 46.65
C ALA A 341 6.32 -1.47 47.14
N SER A 342 6.77 -0.56 46.27
CA SER A 342 7.76 0.47 46.59
C SER A 342 7.22 1.48 47.62
N TRP A 343 5.97 1.92 47.44
CA TRP A 343 5.30 2.83 48.36
C TRP A 343 5.12 2.21 49.76
N ARG A 344 4.69 0.94 49.84
CA ARG A 344 4.58 0.20 51.10
C ARG A 344 5.93 0.06 51.81
N ARG A 345 7.02 -0.08 51.07
CA ARG A 345 8.38 -0.16 51.64
C ARG A 345 8.83 1.20 52.19
N TRP A 346 8.49 2.30 51.53
CA TRP A 346 8.81 3.65 51.98
C TRP A 346 7.98 4.12 53.18
N SER A 347 6.68 3.78 53.23
CA SER A 347 5.82 4.14 54.37
C SER A 347 6.28 3.50 55.67
N LYS A 348 6.69 2.23 55.65
CA LYS A 348 7.29 1.53 56.81
C LYS A 348 8.56 2.20 57.33
N ARG A 349 9.43 2.70 56.44
CA ARG A 349 10.66 3.42 56.86
C ARG A 349 10.34 4.73 57.57
N ARG A 350 9.31 5.45 57.12
CA ARG A 350 8.87 6.71 57.74
C ARG A 350 8.23 6.52 59.12
N SER A 351 7.51 5.40 59.35
CA SER A 351 6.95 5.12 60.67
C SER A 351 8.03 4.79 61.71
N THR A 352 9.06 4.03 61.34
CA THR A 352 10.16 3.70 62.26
C THR A 352 11.01 4.93 62.60
N ALA A 353 11.26 5.81 61.63
CA ALA A 353 12.00 7.05 61.86
C ALA A 353 11.27 8.08 62.74
N ARG A 354 9.96 7.91 62.98
CA ARG A 354 9.18 8.77 63.90
C ARG A 354 9.10 8.22 65.33
N GLN A 355 9.56 6.99 65.56
CA GLN A 355 9.57 6.35 66.88
C GLN A 355 10.95 6.36 67.54
N ALA A 356 11.99 6.79 66.82
CA ALA A 356 13.34 7.04 67.32
C ALA A 356 13.51 8.53 67.62
#